data_AF-A0A9D5R5V0-F1
#
_entry.id   AF-A0A9D5R5V0-F1
#
_cell.length_a   1.000
_cell.length_b   1.000
_cell.length_c   1.000
_cell.angle_alpha   90.00
_cell.angle_beta   90.00
_cell.angle_gamma   90.00
#
_symmetry.space_group_name_H-M   'P 1'
#
loop_
_entity.id
_entity.type
_entity.pdbx_description
1 polymer ?
#
loop_
_entity_poly.entity_id
_entity_poly.type
_entity_poly.pdbx_seq_one_letter_code
_entity_poly.pdbx_strand_id
1 'polypeptide(L)'
;MSNETATTIKPAEQKGRFAWVIDVIEIILIVGYFALGWRAISNFIPSFDLESFFENIMTAVWFLIIGAVIQTIMCFFPIFKSKGNMRLAVWNMVWIGFNLWGILTF
;
A
#
# COMPACT_ATOMS: atom_id res chain seq x y z
N MET A 1 39.22 -10.21 -35.20
CA MET A 1 38.05 -10.76 -34.48
C MET A 1 37.36 -9.61 -33.76
N SER A 2 36.27 -9.08 -34.33
CA SER A 2 35.49 -7.99 -33.73
C SER A 2 34.51 -8.56 -32.71
N ASN A 3 34.66 -8.17 -31.44
CA ASN A 3 33.65 -8.42 -30.41
C ASN A 3 32.41 -7.57 -30.70
N GLU A 4 31.46 -8.14 -31.42
CA GLU A 4 30.11 -7.58 -31.55
C GLU A 4 29.45 -7.59 -30.18
N THR A 5 29.38 -6.41 -29.57
CA THR A 5 28.68 -6.17 -28.32
C THR A 5 27.19 -6.24 -28.62
N ALA A 6 26.60 -7.42 -28.41
CA ALA A 6 25.17 -7.65 -28.51
C ALA A 6 24.44 -6.73 -27.52
N THR A 7 24.02 -5.55 -28.00
CA THR A 7 23.16 -4.63 -27.28
C THR A 7 21.78 -5.27 -27.24
N THR A 8 21.53 -6.04 -26.18
CA THR A 8 20.20 -6.55 -25.86
C THR A 8 19.31 -5.37 -25.52
N ILE A 9 18.62 -4.82 -26.53
CA ILE A 9 17.56 -3.84 -26.34
C ILE A 9 16.49 -4.54 -25.49
N LYS A 10 16.49 -4.26 -24.18
CA LYS A 10 15.44 -4.76 -23.28
C LYS A 10 14.10 -4.29 -23.86
N PRO A 11 13.13 -5.19 -24.08
CA PRO A 11 11.83 -4.79 -24.60
C PRO A 11 11.25 -3.73 -23.67
N ALA A 12 10.78 -2.63 -24.26
CA ALA A 12 10.16 -1.53 -23.53
C ALA A 12 9.06 -2.11 -22.63
N GLU A 13 9.12 -1.76 -21.35
CA GLU A 13 8.20 -2.30 -20.34
C GLU A 13 6.75 -1.98 -20.75
N GLN A 14 5.96 -3.03 -20.98
CA GLN A 14 4.55 -2.88 -21.29
C GLN A 14 3.82 -2.45 -20.00
N LYS A 15 3.82 -1.15 -19.72
CA LYS A 15 3.05 -0.56 -18.63
C LYS A 15 1.59 -0.51 -19.03
N GLY A 16 0.71 -1.03 -18.18
CA GLY A 16 -0.74 -0.83 -18.33
C GLY A 16 -1.05 0.66 -18.46
N ARG A 17 -1.97 1.00 -19.36
CA ARG A 17 -2.34 2.39 -19.71
C ARG A 17 -2.72 3.27 -18.51
N PHE A 18 -3.14 2.65 -17.41
CA PHE A 18 -3.57 3.33 -16.19
C PHE A 18 -2.76 2.93 -14.95
N ALA A 19 -1.54 2.42 -15.09
CA ALA A 19 -0.71 2.01 -13.96
C ALA A 19 -0.53 3.11 -12.89
N TRP A 20 -0.51 4.39 -13.31
CA TRP A 20 -0.42 5.57 -12.44
C TRP A 20 -1.61 5.74 -11.46
N VAL A 21 -2.77 5.13 -11.75
CA VAL A 21 -3.94 5.19 -10.87
C VAL A 21 -3.65 4.47 -9.54
N ILE A 22 -2.82 3.43 -9.58
CA ILE A 22 -2.39 2.70 -8.37
C ILE A 22 -1.55 3.60 -7.47
N ASP A 23 -0.67 4.42 -8.05
CA ASP A 23 0.16 5.38 -7.31
C ASP A 23 -0.71 6.49 -6.69
N VAL A 24 -1.73 6.97 -7.41
CA VAL A 24 -2.69 7.96 -6.88
C VAL A 24 -3.48 7.38 -5.71
N ILE A 25 -3.94 6.13 -5.81
CA ILE A 25 -4.63 5.44 -4.71
C ILE A 25 -3.69 5.30 -3.51
N GLU A 26 -2.42 4.95 -3.72
CA GLU A 26 -1.42 4.86 -2.66
C GLU A 26 -1.28 6.19 -1.91
N ILE A 27 -1.18 7.31 -2.63
CA ILE A 27 -1.10 8.65 -2.04
C ILE A 27 -2.35 8.95 -1.21
N ILE A 28 -3.55 8.62 -1.70
CA ILE A 28 -4.80 8.81 -0.96
C ILE A 28 -4.80 8.00 0.33
N LEU A 29 -4.34 6.75 0.30
CA LEU A 29 -4.24 5.90 1.49
C LEU A 29 -3.26 6.45 2.51
N ILE A 30 -2.10 6.93 2.07
CA ILE A 30 -1.09 7.57 2.93
C ILE A 30 -1.68 8.81 3.60
N VAL A 31 -2.30 9.72 2.84
CA VAL A 31 -2.91 10.93 3.39
C VAL A 31 -4.04 10.61 4.37
N GLY A 32 -4.90 9.65 4.03
CA GLY A 32 -5.98 9.18 4.91
C GLY A 32 -5.44 8.60 6.23
N TYR A 33 -4.38 7.80 6.16
CA TYR A 33 -3.72 7.24 7.34
C TYR A 33 -3.14 8.34 8.25
N PHE A 34 -2.43 9.32 7.67
CA PHE A 34 -1.92 10.45 8.46
C PHE A 34 -3.04 11.28 9.09
N ALA A 35 -4.16 11.48 8.39
CA ALA A 35 -5.31 12.20 8.94
C ALA A 35 -5.92 11.46 10.14
N LEU A 36 -6.06 10.13 10.06
CA LEU A 36 -6.55 9.31 11.18
C LEU A 36 -5.55 9.29 12.35
N GLY A 37 -4.25 9.17 12.06
CA GLY A 37 -3.20 9.23 13.09
C GLY A 37 -3.15 10.58 13.79
N TRP A 38 -3.27 11.69 13.04
CA TRP A 38 -3.33 13.03 13.62
C TRP A 38 -4.56 13.22 14.52
N ARG A 39 -5.72 12.69 14.10
CA ARG A 39 -6.92 12.69 14.92
C ARG A 39 -6.72 11.91 16.22
N ALA A 40 -6.07 10.74 16.17
CA ALA A 40 -5.75 9.96 17.37
C ALA A 40 -4.86 10.75 18.34
N ILE A 41 -3.79 11.37 17.84
CA ILE A 41 -2.84 12.16 18.65
C ILE A 41 -3.51 13.40 19.26
N SER A 42 -4.28 14.14 18.46
CA SER A 42 -4.95 15.37 18.92
C SER A 42 -6.04 15.10 19.95
N ASN A 43 -6.69 13.93 19.90
CA ASN A 43 -7.62 13.50 20.94
C ASN A 43 -6.90 13.00 22.21
N PHE A 44 -5.73 12.37 22.06
CA PHE A 44 -4.98 11.81 23.19
C PHE A 44 -4.28 12.87 24.06
N ILE A 45 -3.62 13.87 23.45
CA ILE A 45 -2.86 14.91 24.18
C ILE A 45 -3.68 15.61 25.29
N PRO A 46 -4.93 16.04 25.07
CA PRO A 46 -5.69 16.75 26.08
C PRO A 46 -6.33 15.86 27.15
N SER A 47 -6.64 14.60 26.85
CA SER A 47 -7.40 13.71 27.76
C SER A 47 -6.57 12.60 28.40
N PHE A 48 -5.36 12.31 27.88
CA PHE A 48 -4.57 11.12 28.21
C PHE A 48 -5.37 9.80 28.16
N ASP A 49 -6.43 9.78 27.35
CA ASP A 49 -7.29 8.62 27.19
C ASP A 49 -6.64 7.59 26.26
N LEU A 50 -6.00 6.60 26.87
CA LEU A 50 -5.34 5.51 26.16
C LEU A 50 -6.34 4.61 25.42
N GLU A 51 -7.55 4.43 25.95
CA GLU A 51 -8.56 3.55 25.36
C GLU A 51 -8.99 4.12 24.00
N SER A 52 -9.43 5.38 23.97
CA SER A 52 -9.80 6.05 22.73
C SER A 52 -8.61 6.16 21.75
N PHE A 53 -7.40 6.33 22.25
CA PHE A 53 -6.20 6.34 21.41
C PHE A 53 -5.99 5.01 20.68
N PHE A 54 -6.08 3.87 21.39
CA PHE A 54 -5.94 2.55 20.78
C PHE A 54 -7.08 2.22 19.81
N GLU A 55 -8.32 2.61 20.11
CA GLU A 55 -9.45 2.44 19.19
C GLU A 55 -9.22 3.20 17.87
N ASN A 56 -8.73 4.44 17.95
CA ASN A 56 -8.42 5.24 16.76
C ASN A 56 -7.24 4.65 15.96
N ILE A 57 -6.21 4.12 16.63
CA ILE A 57 -5.11 3.40 15.97
C ILE A 57 -5.64 2.15 15.26
N MET A 58 -6.44 1.33 15.95
CA MET A 58 -7.03 0.13 15.36
C MET A 58 -7.88 0.47 14.13
N THR A 59 -8.64 1.57 14.20
CA THR A 59 -9.40 2.08 13.06
C THR A 59 -8.48 2.46 11.88
N ALA A 60 -7.36 3.13 12.15
CA ALA A 60 -6.38 3.48 11.12
C ALA A 60 -5.71 2.26 10.48
N VAL A 61 -5.39 1.24 11.29
CA VAL A 61 -4.83 -0.03 10.81
C VAL A 61 -5.84 -0.77 9.92
N TRP A 62 -7.11 -0.88 10.35
CA TRP A 62 -8.15 -1.50 9.54
C TRP A 62 -8.41 -0.78 8.23
N PHE A 63 -8.42 0.56 8.25
CA PHE A 63 -8.50 1.37 7.03
C PHE A 63 -7.38 1.05 6.04
N LEU A 64 -6.13 0.95 6.53
CA LEU A 64 -4.98 0.58 5.71
C LEU A 64 -5.08 -0.84 5.16
N ILE A 65 -5.52 -1.81 5.96
CA ILE A 65 -5.71 -3.20 5.50
C ILE A 65 -6.70 -3.25 4.34
N ILE A 66 -7.87 -2.63 4.50
CA ILE A 66 -8.91 -2.60 3.45
C ILE A 66 -8.38 -1.90 2.20
N GLY A 67 -7.73 -0.74 2.36
CA GLY A 67 -7.11 0.00 1.26
C GLY A 67 -6.07 -0.83 0.50
N ALA A 68 -5.17 -1.49 1.22
CA ALA A 68 -4.15 -2.35 0.65
C ALA A 68 -4.74 -3.56 -0.07
N VAL A 69 -5.82 -4.15 0.44
CA VAL A 69 -6.55 -5.25 -0.24
C VAL A 69 -7.12 -4.77 -1.58
N ILE A 70 -7.82 -3.64 -1.59
CA ILE A 70 -8.40 -3.07 -2.82
C ILE A 70 -7.30 -2.76 -3.84
N GLN A 71 -6.22 -2.11 -3.40
CA GLN A 71 -5.09 -1.78 -4.27
C GLN A 71 -4.41 -3.05 -4.83
N THR A 72 -4.23 -4.08 -3.99
CA THR A 72 -3.68 -5.38 -4.39
C THR A 72 -4.53 -6.03 -5.46
N ILE A 73 -5.86 -6.06 -5.28
CA ILE A 73 -6.81 -6.60 -6.26
C ILE A 73 -6.70 -5.83 -7.59
N MET A 74 -6.63 -4.49 -7.54
CA MET A 74 -6.50 -3.66 -8.73
C MET A 74 -5.21 -3.95 -9.53
N CYS A 75 -4.09 -4.24 -8.86
CA CYS A 75 -2.82 -4.58 -9.51
C CYS A 75 -2.88 -5.85 -10.38
N PHE A 76 -3.83 -6.76 -10.15
CA PHE A 76 -4.00 -7.97 -10.96
C PHE A 76 -4.78 -7.73 -12.26
N PHE A 77 -5.49 -6.61 -12.41
CA PHE A 77 -6.21 -6.31 -13.64
C PHE A 77 -5.24 -5.90 -14.76
N PRO A 78 -5.41 -6.41 -15.99
CA PRO A 78 -4.51 -6.12 -17.13
C PRO A 78 -4.30 -4.62 -17.41
N ILE A 79 -5.32 -3.81 -17.10
CA ILE A 79 -5.35 -2.36 -17.34
C ILE A 79 -4.36 -1.61 -16.42
N PHE A 80 -4.16 -2.14 -15.21
CA PHE A 80 -3.30 -1.56 -14.16
C PHE A 80 -2.00 -2.35 -13.99
N LYS A 81 -1.78 -3.42 -14.75
CA LYS A 81 -0.63 -4.31 -14.59
C LYS A 81 0.67 -3.62 -15.02
N SER A 82 1.67 -3.64 -14.15
CA SER A 82 3.05 -3.21 -14.40
C SER A 82 3.99 -4.03 -13.51
N LYS A 83 5.31 -4.06 -13.79
CA LYS A 83 6.24 -4.77 -12.89
C LYS A 83 6.28 -4.13 -11.50
N GLY A 84 6.18 -2.79 -11.45
CA GLY A 84 6.08 -2.04 -10.20
C GLY A 84 4.84 -2.44 -9.40
N ASN A 85 3.67 -2.45 -10.04
CA ASN A 85 2.38 -2.74 -9.39
C ASN A 85 2.31 -4.18 -8.90
N MET A 86 2.93 -5.14 -9.61
CA MET A 86 3.03 -6.52 -9.13
C MET A 86 3.95 -6.64 -7.91
N ARG A 87 5.09 -5.93 -7.88
CA ARG A 87 5.96 -5.90 -6.69
C ARG A 87 5.24 -5.27 -5.49
N LEU A 88 4.49 -4.21 -5.74
CA LEU A 88 3.67 -3.54 -4.73
C LEU A 88 2.57 -4.47 -4.20
N ALA A 89 1.87 -5.20 -5.07
CA ALA A 89 0.86 -6.17 -4.68
C ALA A 89 1.44 -7.28 -3.79
N VAL A 90 2.65 -7.77 -4.08
CA VAL A 90 3.34 -8.74 -3.22
C VAL A 90 3.64 -8.14 -1.85
N TRP A 91 4.14 -6.91 -1.81
CA TRP A 91 4.43 -6.23 -0.54
C TRP A 91 3.16 -6.01 0.29
N ASN A 92 2.07 -5.58 -0.35
CA ASN A 92 0.76 -5.42 0.29
C ASN A 92 0.25 -6.75 0.85
N MET A 93 0.37 -7.87 0.13
CA MET A 93 -0.04 -9.18 0.65
C MET A 93 0.74 -9.58 1.91
N VAL A 94 2.07 -9.37 1.92
CA VAL A 94 2.90 -9.63 3.11
C VAL A 94 2.49 -8.73 4.27
N TRP A 95 2.28 -7.44 4.00
CA TRP A 95 1.90 -6.46 5.02
C TRP A 95 0.52 -6.75 5.62
N ILE A 96 -0.47 -7.09 4.78
CA ILE A 96 -1.81 -7.50 5.22
C ILE A 96 -1.71 -8.75 6.10
N GLY A 97 -0.96 -9.78 5.66
CA GLY A 97 -0.76 -10.99 6.43
C GLY A 97 -0.12 -10.73 7.80
N PHE A 98 0.89 -9.86 7.86
CA PHE A 98 1.53 -9.46 9.11
C PHE A 98 0.57 -8.75 10.07
N ASN A 99 -0.24 -7.80 9.58
CA ASN A 99 -1.20 -7.08 10.42
C ASN A 99 -2.33 -7.99 10.90
N LEU A 100 -2.87 -8.87 10.04
CA LEU A 100 -3.89 -9.82 10.46
C LEU A 100 -3.34 -10.80 11.50
N TRP A 101 -2.11 -11.28 11.34
CA TRP A 101 -1.48 -12.13 12.36
C TRP A 101 -1.32 -11.39 13.69
N GLY A 102 -0.88 -10.13 13.66
CA GLY A 102 -0.79 -9.29 14.85
C GLY A 102 -2.14 -9.11 15.54
N ILE A 103 -3.20 -8.79 14.80
CA ILE A 103 -4.56 -8.58 15.33
C ILE A 103 -5.16 -9.88 15.89
N LEU A 104 -4.89 -11.03 15.29
CA LEU A 104 -5.47 -12.31 15.73
C LEU A 104 -4.73 -12.92 16.93
N THR A 105 -3.52 -12.46 17.22
CA THR A 105 -2.67 -13.03 18.28
C THR A 105 -2.70 -12.19 19.57
N PHE A 106 -3.13 -10.92 19.49
CA PHE A 106 -3.27 -9.99 20.61
C PHE A 106 -4.74 -9.69 20.88
#